data_AF-A0A6I8RQF3-F1
#
_entry.id   AF-A0A6I8RQF3-F1
#
_cell.length_a   1.000
_cell.length_b   1.000
_cell.length_c   1.000
_cell.angle_alpha   90.00
_cell.angle_beta   90.00
_cell.angle_gamma   90.00
#
_symmetry.space_group_name_H-M   'P 1'
#
loop_
_entity.id
_entity.type
_entity.pdbx_description
1 polymer ?
#
loop_
_entity_poly.entity_id
_entity_poly.type
_entity_poly.pdbx_seq_one_letter_code
_entity_poly.pdbx_strand_id
1 'polypeptide(L)'
;MSAYKFCILLLCPWFCFAQEQEQSCGSPPVVQFGDTLEPRERTNKHGTVITYTCPEYYIREGNKEVVCRNGEWDDPPTCIEPCIALEKDMIANNIQLKWTSHKKLYIRDKEWIGFVCMNGYEISNENLLRIQCKRSVLTYPKCSKIGE
;
A
#
# COMPACT_ATOMS: atom_id res chain seq x y z
N MET A 1 -38.57 -8.06 -19.14
CA MET A 1 -39.27 -6.82 -19.55
C MET A 1 -38.32 -6.02 -20.44
N SER A 2 -38.19 -6.45 -21.69
CA SER A 2 -38.69 -5.74 -22.88
C SER A 2 -38.00 -4.40 -23.13
N ALA A 3 -36.80 -4.44 -23.71
CA ALA A 3 -36.22 -3.28 -24.39
C ALA A 3 -36.60 -3.40 -25.87
N TYR A 4 -37.31 -2.40 -26.38
CA TYR A 4 -37.78 -2.33 -27.74
C TYR A 4 -36.60 -2.39 -28.72
N LYS A 5 -36.57 -3.44 -29.55
CA LYS A 5 -35.73 -3.52 -30.75
C LYS A 5 -36.37 -2.62 -31.81
N PHE A 6 -35.84 -1.41 -32.02
CA PHE A 6 -36.16 -0.65 -33.23
C PHE A 6 -35.40 -1.26 -34.41
N CYS A 7 -36.03 -2.23 -35.08
CA CYS A 7 -35.66 -2.60 -36.44
C CYS A 7 -36.20 -1.55 -37.41
N ILE A 8 -35.40 -0.53 -37.73
CA ILE A 8 -35.67 0.30 -38.91
C ILE A 8 -35.27 -0.54 -40.12
N LEU A 9 -36.29 -1.13 -40.74
CA LEU A 9 -36.21 -1.94 -41.95
C LEU A 9 -35.89 -1.06 -43.15
N LEU A 10 -34.63 -0.83 -43.51
CA LEU A 10 -34.23 -0.55 -44.89
C LEU A 10 -32.81 -1.08 -45.18
N LEU A 11 -32.79 -2.29 -45.75
CA LEU A 11 -31.78 -2.89 -46.65
C LEU A 11 -30.28 -2.72 -46.31
N CYS A 12 -29.73 -3.68 -45.58
CA CYS A 12 -28.32 -4.08 -45.78
C CYS A 12 -28.15 -5.60 -45.55
N PRO A 13 -27.90 -6.41 -46.61
CA PRO A 13 -27.61 -7.83 -46.47
C PRO A 13 -26.14 -8.00 -46.06
N TRP A 14 -25.93 -8.65 -44.90
CA TRP A 14 -24.63 -8.96 -44.29
C TRP A 14 -23.88 -7.77 -43.70
N PHE A 15 -24.24 -7.41 -42.47
CA PHE A 15 -23.37 -7.40 -41.29
C PHE A 15 -24.21 -6.82 -40.17
N CYS A 16 -24.83 -7.71 -39.37
CA CYS A 16 -25.37 -7.29 -38.09
C CYS A 16 -24.14 -7.04 -37.19
N PHE A 17 -23.63 -5.81 -37.18
CA PHE A 17 -22.57 -5.43 -36.25
C PHE A 17 -23.17 -5.47 -34.85
N ALA A 18 -22.88 -6.54 -34.10
CA ALA A 18 -23.04 -6.54 -32.66
C ALA A 18 -22.02 -5.53 -32.12
N GLN A 19 -22.48 -4.31 -31.83
CA GLN A 19 -21.65 -3.32 -31.17
C GLN A 19 -21.57 -3.72 -29.70
N GLU A 20 -20.39 -4.15 -29.25
CA GLU A 20 -20.15 -4.44 -27.84
C GLU A 20 -20.27 -3.11 -27.09
N GLN A 21 -21.34 -2.96 -26.31
CA GLN A 21 -21.54 -1.75 -25.53
C GLN A 21 -20.57 -1.80 -24.35
N GLU A 22 -19.50 -1.00 -24.43
CA GLU A 22 -18.53 -0.88 -23.33
C GLU A 22 -19.23 -0.46 -22.05
N GLN A 23 -19.08 -1.28 -21.01
CA GLN A 23 -19.75 -1.04 -19.74
C GLN A 23 -18.97 -0.02 -18.91
N SER A 24 -19.72 0.84 -18.22
CA SER A 24 -19.16 1.80 -17.27
C SER A 24 -18.96 1.12 -15.91
N CYS A 25 -17.92 1.51 -15.20
CA CYS A 25 -17.65 1.03 -13.84
C CYS A 25 -18.43 1.86 -12.81
N GLY A 26 -18.58 1.29 -11.62
CA GLY A 26 -19.07 2.01 -10.45
C GLY A 26 -17.99 2.91 -9.84
N SER A 27 -18.15 3.20 -8.54
CA SER A 27 -17.09 3.88 -7.78
C SER A 27 -15.78 3.11 -7.78
N PRO A 28 -14.62 3.79 -7.80
CA PRO A 28 -13.32 3.14 -7.71
C PRO A 28 -13.20 2.31 -6.42
N PRO A 29 -12.40 1.23 -6.39
CA PRO A 29 -12.15 0.43 -5.20
C PRO A 29 -11.60 1.26 -4.02
N VAL A 30 -11.92 0.89 -2.78
CA VAL A 30 -11.35 1.54 -1.59
C VAL A 30 -10.02 0.86 -1.27
N VAL A 31 -8.97 1.66 -1.06
CA VAL A 31 -7.65 1.19 -0.62
C VAL A 31 -7.47 1.59 0.84
N GLN A 32 -7.15 0.64 1.71
CA GLN A 32 -6.90 0.94 3.12
C GLN A 32 -5.68 1.86 3.25
N PHE A 33 -5.82 2.93 4.04
CA PHE A 33 -4.84 4.02 4.22
C PHE A 33 -4.53 4.85 2.97
N GLY A 34 -4.91 4.39 1.78
CA GLY A 34 -4.74 5.12 0.52
C GLY A 34 -5.93 6.01 0.19
N ASP A 35 -5.71 6.92 -0.75
CA ASP A 35 -6.75 7.79 -1.29
C ASP A 35 -6.60 7.96 -2.81
N THR A 36 -7.64 8.48 -3.46
CA THR A 36 -7.62 8.81 -4.90
C THR A 36 -7.29 10.28 -5.08
N LEU A 37 -6.53 10.62 -6.13
CA LEU A 37 -6.27 12.02 -6.48
C LEU A 37 -7.48 12.66 -7.17
N GLU A 38 -8.24 11.86 -7.91
CA GLU A 38 -9.47 12.25 -8.58
C GLU A 38 -10.70 12.06 -7.66
N PRO A 39 -11.82 12.78 -7.91
CA PRO A 39 -13.07 12.58 -7.19
C PRO A 39 -13.61 11.15 -7.32
N ARG A 40 -14.18 10.62 -6.23
CA ARG A 40 -14.80 9.29 -6.21
C ARG A 40 -16.21 9.31 -6.77
N GLU A 41 -16.31 9.41 -8.08
CA GLU A 41 -17.59 9.39 -8.79
C GLU A 41 -18.31 8.04 -8.66
N ARG A 42 -19.64 8.05 -8.74
CA ARG A 42 -20.46 6.82 -8.67
C ARG A 42 -20.48 6.01 -9.96
N THR A 43 -20.17 6.67 -11.08
CA THR A 43 -20.19 6.08 -12.43
C THR A 43 -18.99 6.61 -13.22
N ASN A 44 -18.23 5.69 -13.83
CA ASN A 44 -17.01 6.01 -14.57
C ASN A 44 -17.04 5.31 -15.93
N LYS A 45 -16.71 6.04 -17.00
CA LYS A 45 -16.75 5.48 -18.37
C LYS A 45 -15.64 4.44 -18.55
N HIS A 46 -15.81 3.55 -19.52
CA HIS A 46 -14.69 2.72 -19.97
C HIS A 46 -13.49 3.60 -20.33
N GLY A 47 -12.30 3.16 -19.92
CA GLY A 47 -11.04 3.89 -20.11
C GLY A 47 -10.79 4.99 -19.08
N THR A 48 -11.69 5.25 -18.13
CA THR A 48 -11.40 6.16 -17.01
C THR A 48 -10.21 5.61 -16.20
N VAL A 49 -9.27 6.49 -15.89
CA VAL A 49 -8.09 6.19 -15.06
C VAL A 49 -8.20 6.93 -13.74
N ILE A 50 -7.95 6.22 -12.65
CA ILE A 50 -7.88 6.77 -11.29
C ILE A 50 -6.48 6.55 -10.73
N THR A 51 -5.91 7.60 -10.16
CA THR A 51 -4.60 7.59 -9.54
C THR A 51 -4.71 7.49 -8.04
N TYR A 52 -4.09 6.46 -7.47
CA TYR A 52 -4.01 6.23 -6.04
C TYR A 52 -2.71 6.76 -5.43
N THR A 53 -2.85 7.33 -4.24
CA THR A 53 -1.75 7.80 -3.41
C THR A 53 -1.76 7.13 -2.04
N CYS A 54 -0.57 6.97 -1.46
CA CYS A 54 -0.40 6.48 -0.09
C CYS A 54 0.14 7.62 0.79
N PRO A 55 -0.12 7.60 2.10
CA PRO A 55 0.41 8.59 3.03
C PRO A 55 1.94 8.56 3.09
N GLU A 56 2.53 9.59 3.70
CA GLU A 56 3.97 9.64 3.92
C GLU A 56 4.45 8.41 4.71
N TYR A 57 5.64 7.89 4.37
CA TYR A 57 6.26 6.67 4.90
C TYR A 57 5.58 5.33 4.54
N TYR A 58 4.36 5.34 4.01
CA TYR A 58 3.74 4.12 3.48
C TYR A 58 4.40 3.73 2.15
N ILE A 59 4.52 2.43 1.92
CA ILE A 59 5.02 1.89 0.65
C ILE A 59 3.83 1.43 -0.19
N ARG A 60 3.74 1.94 -1.42
CA ARG A 60 2.75 1.48 -2.40
C ARG A 60 3.24 0.18 -3.05
N GLU A 61 2.45 -0.88 -2.92
CA GLU A 61 2.63 -2.15 -3.62
C GLU A 61 1.54 -2.29 -4.69
N GLY A 62 1.93 -2.48 -5.95
CA GLY A 62 1.01 -2.49 -7.10
C GLY A 62 1.00 -1.20 -7.92
N ASN A 63 0.10 -1.14 -8.91
CA ASN A 63 0.00 -0.03 -9.85
C ASN A 63 -0.64 1.19 -9.21
N LYS A 64 -0.08 2.39 -9.46
CA LYS A 64 -0.69 3.64 -8.98
C LYS A 64 -1.93 4.04 -9.76
N GLU A 65 -2.02 3.65 -11.02
CA GLU A 65 -3.09 4.00 -11.94
C GLU A 65 -3.95 2.74 -12.15
N VAL A 66 -5.25 2.91 -11.97
CA VAL A 66 -6.26 1.86 -12.05
C VAL A 66 -7.26 2.26 -13.12
N VAL A 67 -7.51 1.36 -14.08
CA VAL A 67 -8.34 1.66 -15.26
C VAL A 67 -9.67 0.94 -15.18
N CYS A 68 -10.75 1.62 -15.58
CA CYS A 68 -12.05 1.00 -15.79
C CYS A 68 -12.08 0.27 -17.14
N ARG A 69 -12.17 -1.05 -17.12
CA ARG A 69 -12.23 -1.92 -18.30
C ARG A 69 -13.56 -2.65 -18.35
N ASN A 70 -14.42 -2.27 -19.29
CA ASN A 70 -15.69 -2.93 -19.56
C ASN A 70 -16.51 -3.28 -18.30
N GLY A 71 -16.67 -2.33 -17.40
CA GLY A 71 -17.46 -2.48 -16.17
C GLY A 71 -16.67 -2.93 -14.94
N GLU A 72 -15.41 -3.35 -15.11
CA GLU A 72 -14.53 -3.81 -14.04
C GLU A 72 -13.33 -2.89 -13.85
N TRP A 73 -12.91 -2.68 -12.60
CA TRP A 73 -11.68 -1.93 -12.30
C TRP A 73 -10.48 -2.87 -12.29
N ASP A 74 -9.34 -2.42 -12.80
CA ASP A 74 -8.05 -3.07 -12.55
C ASP A 74 -7.78 -3.19 -11.03
N ASP A 75 -6.91 -4.13 -10.64
CA ASP A 75 -6.55 -4.31 -9.23
C ASP A 75 -5.92 -3.03 -8.65
N PRO A 76 -6.46 -2.50 -7.53
CA PRO A 76 -5.91 -1.32 -6.90
C PRO A 76 -4.61 -1.62 -6.15
N PRO A 77 -3.77 -0.62 -5.88
CA PRO A 77 -2.59 -0.82 -5.07
C PRO A 77 -2.93 -1.08 -3.60
N THR A 78 -1.96 -1.60 -2.85
CA THR A 78 -2.00 -1.66 -1.40
C THR A 78 -1.02 -0.64 -0.81
N CYS A 79 -1.44 0.07 0.24
CA CYS A 79 -0.55 0.94 1.02
C CYS A 79 -0.03 0.17 2.25
N ILE A 80 1.25 -0.19 2.23
CA ILE A 80 1.89 -0.94 3.32
C ILE A 80 2.34 0.03 4.41
N GLU A 81 1.86 -0.23 5.63
CA GLU A 81 2.18 0.56 6.82
C GLU A 81 3.67 0.56 7.15
N PRO A 82 4.23 1.72 7.57
CA PRO A 82 5.59 1.79 8.08
C PRO A 82 5.68 1.12 9.44
N CYS A 83 6.90 0.75 9.80
CA CYS A 83 7.25 0.42 11.17
C CYS A 83 7.48 1.69 11.98
N ILE A 84 7.20 1.60 13.29
CA ILE A 84 7.42 2.71 14.22
C ILE A 84 8.38 2.26 15.31
N ALA A 85 9.57 2.87 15.35
CA ALA A 85 10.48 2.68 16.46
C ALA A 85 10.14 3.65 17.60
N LEU A 86 9.72 3.11 18.75
CA LEU A 86 9.37 3.90 19.93
C LEU A 86 10.45 3.79 21.02
N GLU A 87 10.73 4.91 21.68
CA GLU A 87 11.68 5.01 22.78
C GLU A 87 11.40 3.99 23.90
N LYS A 88 10.14 3.80 24.28
CA LYS A 88 9.73 2.84 25.32
C LYS A 88 10.17 1.40 25.01
N ASP A 89 10.07 0.99 23.75
CA ASP A 89 10.36 -0.39 23.34
C ASP A 89 11.87 -0.59 23.22
N MET A 90 12.60 0.45 22.83
CA MET A 90 14.06 0.46 22.84
C MET A 90 14.63 0.37 24.27
N ILE A 91 14.09 1.15 25.21
CA ILE A 91 14.48 1.12 26.63
C ILE A 91 14.21 -0.27 27.22
N ALA A 92 13.04 -0.85 26.96
CA ALA A 92 12.68 -2.19 27.45
C ALA A 92 13.63 -3.30 26.97
N ASN A 93 14.36 -3.05 25.88
CA ASN A 93 15.32 -3.98 25.28
C ASN A 93 16.79 -3.58 25.49
N ASN A 94 17.07 -2.54 26.28
CA ASN A 94 18.42 -2.01 26.57
C ASN A 94 19.19 -1.59 25.32
N ILE A 95 18.50 -1.01 24.33
CA ILE A 95 19.06 -0.58 23.05
C ILE A 95 18.72 0.88 22.75
N GLN A 96 19.45 1.49 21.83
CA GLN A 96 19.20 2.83 21.30
C GLN A 96 19.51 2.89 19.81
N LEU A 97 19.03 3.92 19.12
CA LEU A 97 19.31 4.12 17.70
C LEU A 97 20.79 4.44 17.49
N LYS A 98 21.41 3.83 16.47
CA LYS A 98 22.84 4.02 16.18
C LYS A 98 23.17 5.43 15.64
N TRP A 99 22.24 6.03 14.89
CA TRP A 99 22.54 7.18 14.03
C TRP A 99 21.71 8.44 14.32
N THR A 100 20.70 8.37 15.20
CA THR A 100 19.77 9.48 15.42
C THR A 100 19.34 9.59 16.88
N SER A 101 19.04 10.82 17.32
CA SER A 101 18.50 11.14 18.64
C SER A 101 16.96 11.31 18.63
N HIS A 102 16.28 11.02 17.51
CA HIS A 102 14.82 11.11 17.46
C HIS A 102 14.15 10.07 18.37
N LYS A 103 13.22 10.54 19.20
CA LYS A 103 12.43 9.68 20.13
C LYS A 103 11.40 8.79 19.43
N LYS A 104 10.99 9.19 18.22
CA LYS A 104 10.05 8.46 17.36
C LYS A 104 10.60 8.45 15.94
N LEU A 105 10.76 7.28 15.35
CA LEU A 105 11.24 7.11 13.98
C LEU A 105 10.27 6.23 13.19
N TYR A 106 9.91 6.68 11.99
CA TYR A 106 9.14 5.89 11.02
C TYR A 106 10.10 5.25 10.02
N ILE A 107 9.91 3.97 9.74
CA ILE A 107 10.77 3.18 8.85
C ILE A 107 9.88 2.57 7.79
N ARG A 108 10.19 2.80 6.52
CA ARG A 108 9.37 2.26 5.43
C ARG A 108 9.50 0.73 5.41
N ASP A 109 8.48 0.05 4.91
CA ASP A 109 8.53 -1.41 4.75
C ASP A 109 9.78 -1.82 3.96
N LYS A 110 10.42 -2.93 4.38
CA LYS A 110 11.66 -3.47 3.82
C LYS A 110 12.93 -2.61 4.06
N GLU A 111 12.84 -1.44 4.66
CA GLU A 111 14.02 -0.68 5.09
C GLU A 111 14.67 -1.28 6.34
N TRP A 112 15.97 -1.03 6.49
CA TRP A 112 16.77 -1.49 7.62
C TRP A 112 16.96 -0.39 8.64
N ILE A 113 16.84 -0.75 9.91
CA ILE A 113 17.15 0.12 11.06
C ILE A 113 18.25 -0.52 11.90
N GLY A 114 19.21 0.30 12.33
CA GLY A 114 20.35 -0.11 13.14
C GLY A 114 20.25 0.40 14.57
N PHE A 115 20.42 -0.51 15.52
CA PHE A 115 20.51 -0.23 16.94
C PHE A 115 21.96 -0.40 17.45
N VAL A 116 22.17 0.06 18.67
CA VAL A 116 23.33 -0.27 19.50
C VAL A 116 22.84 -0.58 20.91
N CYS A 117 23.57 -1.42 21.65
CA CYS A 117 23.27 -1.63 23.06
C CYS A 117 23.53 -0.34 23.86
N MET A 118 22.73 -0.12 24.91
CA MET A 118 22.99 0.92 25.88
C MET A 118 24.27 0.60 26.68
N ASN A 119 24.83 1.62 27.34
CA ASN A 119 26.03 1.45 28.14
C ASN A 119 25.83 0.41 29.25
N GLY A 120 26.78 -0.52 29.41
CA GLY A 120 26.69 -1.64 30.37
C GLY A 120 25.93 -2.86 29.87
N TYR A 121 25.51 -2.88 28.60
CA TYR A 121 24.82 -4.00 27.97
C TYR A 121 25.55 -4.49 26.72
N GLU A 122 25.40 -5.78 26.42
CA GLU A 122 25.99 -6.44 25.25
C GLU A 122 25.03 -7.43 24.61
N ILE A 123 25.37 -7.86 23.39
CA ILE A 123 24.65 -8.90 22.65
C ILE A 123 25.66 -9.82 22.00
N SER A 124 25.39 -11.13 22.00
CA SER A 124 26.30 -12.14 21.46
C SER A 124 26.55 -12.04 19.97
N ASN A 125 25.62 -11.44 19.22
CA ASN A 125 25.70 -11.30 17.78
C ASN A 125 25.22 -9.90 17.36
N GLU A 126 26.16 -9.03 16.98
CA GLU A 126 25.86 -7.67 16.53
C GLU A 126 25.01 -7.62 15.26
N ASN A 127 24.97 -8.69 14.46
CA ASN A 127 24.09 -8.72 13.28
C ASN A 127 22.60 -8.63 13.66
N LEU A 128 22.24 -9.01 14.90
CA LEU A 128 20.89 -8.87 15.42
C LEU A 128 20.51 -7.39 15.66
N LEU A 129 21.49 -6.49 15.77
CA LEU A 129 21.24 -5.06 15.97
C LEU A 129 20.73 -4.37 14.70
N ARG A 130 20.80 -5.03 13.54
CA ARG A 130 20.26 -4.52 12.28
C ARG A 130 19.01 -5.31 11.91
N ILE A 131 17.85 -4.68 12.04
CA ILE A 131 16.56 -5.33 11.76
C ILE A 131 15.89 -4.68 10.55
N GLN A 132 15.10 -5.46 9.84
CA GLN A 132 14.32 -4.99 8.70
C GLN A 132 12.87 -4.75 9.16
N CYS A 133 12.27 -3.64 8.73
CA CYS A 133 10.83 -3.45 8.89
C CYS A 133 10.06 -4.48 8.07
N LYS A 134 9.08 -5.15 8.69
CA LYS A 134 8.20 -6.11 8.02
C LYS A 134 6.74 -5.76 8.33
N ARG A 135 6.09 -5.03 7.42
CA ARG A 135 4.65 -4.68 7.46
C ARG A 135 4.18 -4.27 8.87
N SER A 136 4.59 -3.08 9.30
CA SER A 136 4.38 -2.48 10.64
C SER A 136 5.01 -3.19 11.85
N VAL A 137 5.64 -4.36 11.67
CA VAL A 137 6.28 -5.10 12.78
C VAL A 137 7.79 -4.85 12.84
N LEU A 138 8.27 -4.43 14.02
CA LEU A 138 9.68 -4.42 14.40
C LEU A 138 9.95 -5.47 15.47
N THR A 139 10.85 -6.40 15.16
CA THR A 139 11.35 -7.37 16.14
C THR A 139 12.62 -6.82 16.77
N TYR A 140 12.49 -6.23 17.96
CA TYR A 140 13.62 -5.61 18.64
C TYR A 140 14.66 -6.63 19.12
N PRO A 141 15.96 -6.38 18.93
CA PRO A 141 17.01 -7.14 19.60
C PRO A 141 17.03 -6.80 21.09
N LYS A 142 17.42 -7.75 21.92
CA LYS A 142 17.53 -7.56 23.38
C LYS A 142 18.99 -7.66 23.80
N CYS A 143 19.53 -6.61 24.40
CA CYS A 143 20.87 -6.65 25.00
C CYS A 143 20.78 -7.06 26.47
N SER A 144 21.76 -7.84 26.91
CA SER A 144 21.89 -8.36 28.29
C SER A 144 22.97 -7.58 29.03
N LYS A 145 22.88 -7.51 30.36
CA LYS A 145 23.85 -6.76 31.16
C LYS A 145 25.20 -7.47 31.10
N ILE A 146 26.28 -6.72 30.96
CA ILE A 146 27.63 -7.28 30.92
C ILE A 146 27.92 -7.96 32.26
N GLY A 147 28.35 -9.23 32.22
CA GLY A 147 28.72 -10.03 33.39
C GLY A 147 27.55 -10.69 34.13
N GLU A 148 26.36 -10.74 33.53
CA GLU A 148 25.19 -11.51 34.00
C GLU A 148 24.98 -12.78 33.18
#